data_AF-A0A537TW34-F1
#
_entry.id   AF-A0A537TW34-F1
#
_cell.length_a   1.000
_cell.length_b   1.000
_cell.length_c   1.000
_cell.angle_alpha   90.00
_cell.angle_beta   90.00
_cell.angle_gamma   90.00
#
_symmetry.space_group_name_H-M   'P 1'
#
loop_
_entity.id
_entity.type
_entity.pdbx_description
1 polymer ?
#
loop_
_entity_poly.entity_id
_entity_poly.type
_entity_poly.pdbx_seq_one_letter_code
_entity_poly.pdbx_strand_id
1 'polypeptide(L)'
;MTLSGLTSSFTLTGDPGATVTGNSKVAMNVLTNNPTGYTVTVQSAAANLVGTGSNTNTIPIAALQVRETSGVAFTPLSNAAAVPVHAQLTPSGASGDSLSNDYRVTIPFVNADTYSAQLNYVAATT
;
A
#
# COMPACT_ATOMS: atom_id res chain seq x y z
N MET A 1 -6.06 19.24 7.04
CA MET A 1 -5.22 18.05 6.83
C MET A 1 -5.03 17.86 5.34
N THR A 2 -3.83 17.50 4.92
CA THR A 2 -3.46 17.30 3.51
C THR A 2 -2.58 16.05 3.39
N LEU A 3 -2.87 15.21 2.40
CA LEU A 3 -1.98 14.12 1.95
C LEU A 3 -1.44 14.52 0.57
N SER A 4 -0.12 14.56 0.41
CA SER A 4 0.55 14.98 -0.82
C SER A 4 1.77 14.11 -1.12
N GLY A 5 2.38 14.28 -2.30
CA GLY A 5 3.59 13.54 -2.68
C GLY A 5 3.39 12.02 -2.80
N LEU A 6 2.14 11.56 -2.92
CA LEU A 6 1.82 10.13 -3.01
C LEU A 6 2.44 9.52 -4.27
N THR A 7 3.22 8.45 -4.11
CA THR A 7 3.71 7.67 -5.25
C THR A 7 2.54 7.15 -6.08
N SER A 8 2.52 7.48 -7.38
CA SER A 8 1.39 7.18 -8.27
C SER A 8 1.28 5.70 -8.65
N SER A 9 2.40 4.99 -8.70
CA SER A 9 2.47 3.57 -9.09
C SER A 9 3.80 2.96 -8.69
N PHE A 10 3.82 1.64 -8.45
CA PHE A 10 5.03 0.86 -8.25
C PHE A 10 4.85 -0.56 -8.82
N THR A 11 5.98 -1.25 -9.03
CA THR A 11 6.00 -2.64 -9.51
C THR A 11 6.82 -3.52 -8.58
N LEU A 12 6.36 -4.76 -8.38
CA LEU A 12 7.11 -5.86 -7.79
C LEU A 12 7.27 -6.95 -8.86
N THR A 13 8.50 -7.42 -9.08
CA THR A 13 8.84 -8.39 -10.14
C THR A 13 9.53 -9.59 -9.53
N GLY A 14 9.12 -10.79 -9.93
CA GLY A 14 9.79 -12.03 -9.55
C GLY A 14 9.18 -13.23 -10.26
N ASP A 15 9.87 -14.36 -10.15
CA ASP A 15 9.43 -15.63 -10.71
C ASP A 15 8.32 -16.27 -9.88
N PRO A 16 7.48 -17.14 -10.47
CA PRO A 16 6.50 -17.92 -9.71
C PRO A 16 7.11 -18.64 -8.50
N GLY A 17 6.48 -18.50 -7.34
CA GLY A 17 6.94 -19.05 -6.05
C GLY A 17 7.91 -18.13 -5.29
N ALA A 18 8.51 -17.14 -5.94
CA ALA A 18 9.40 -16.20 -5.27
C ALA A 18 8.60 -15.24 -4.36
N THR A 19 9.14 -14.95 -3.18
CA THR A 19 8.65 -13.85 -2.34
C THR A 19 9.46 -12.60 -2.63
N VAL A 20 8.80 -11.60 -3.21
CA VAL A 20 9.41 -10.32 -3.59
C VAL A 20 9.02 -9.28 -2.56
N THR A 21 10.00 -8.54 -2.05
CA THR A 21 9.79 -7.41 -1.15
C THR A 21 10.33 -6.14 -1.78
N GLY A 22 9.50 -5.11 -1.84
CA GLY A 22 9.89 -3.76 -2.22
C GLY A 22 9.84 -2.83 -1.01
N ASN A 23 11.00 -2.31 -0.62
CA ASN A 23 11.09 -1.33 0.46
C ASN A 23 10.78 0.08 -0.05
N SER A 24 10.11 0.88 0.78
CA SER A 24 9.73 2.28 0.51
C SER A 24 9.08 2.47 -0.88
N LYS A 25 8.22 1.54 -1.31
CA LYS A 25 7.63 1.55 -2.66
C LYS A 25 6.55 2.61 -2.84
N VAL A 26 5.90 2.99 -1.75
CA VAL A 26 4.97 4.11 -1.73
C VAL A 26 5.46 5.10 -0.68
N ALA A 27 5.72 6.33 -1.09
CA ALA A 27 6.00 7.46 -0.23
C ALA A 27 4.81 8.43 -0.25
N MET A 28 4.63 9.18 0.83
CA MET A 28 3.64 10.25 0.95
C MET A 28 4.06 11.24 2.03
N ASN A 29 3.48 12.44 2.00
CA ASN A 29 3.61 13.45 3.04
C ASN A 29 2.24 13.75 3.64
N VAL A 30 2.14 13.77 4.97
CA VAL A 30 0.91 14.15 5.68
C VAL A 30 1.13 15.42 6.48
N LEU A 31 0.30 16.44 6.22
CA LEU A 31 0.32 17.70 6.95
C LEU A 31 -1.00 17.88 7.71
N THR A 32 -0.93 17.96 9.03
CA THR A 32 -2.08 18.20 9.91
C THR A 32 -1.67 18.91 11.19
N ASN A 33 -2.50 19.86 11.62
CA ASN A 33 -2.36 20.54 12.91
C ASN A 33 -3.33 20.00 13.98
N ASN A 34 -3.98 18.86 13.73
CA ASN A 34 -4.94 18.32 14.68
C ASN A 34 -4.21 17.83 15.96
N PRO A 35 -4.57 18.34 17.16
CA PRO A 35 -3.96 17.93 18.42
C PRO A 35 -4.13 16.44 18.76
N THR A 36 -5.15 15.75 18.23
CA THR A 36 -5.36 14.30 18.43
C THR A 36 -4.58 13.44 17.41
N GLY A 37 -3.84 14.09 16.51
CA GLY A 37 -3.04 13.45 15.49
C GLY A 37 -3.84 12.92 14.30
N TYR A 38 -3.36 11.83 13.71
CA TYR A 38 -3.92 11.26 12.50
C TYR A 38 -3.56 9.78 12.30
N THR A 39 -4.30 9.15 11.41
CA THR A 39 -4.00 7.81 10.88
C THR A 39 -3.93 7.85 9.37
N VAL A 40 -3.14 6.95 8.79
CA VAL A 40 -3.14 6.68 7.35
C VAL A 40 -3.54 5.24 7.14
N THR A 41 -4.51 5.05 6.25
CA THR A 41 -4.98 3.72 5.85
C THR A 41 -4.78 3.52 4.36
N VAL A 42 -4.63 2.26 3.96
CA VAL A 42 -4.61 1.82 2.57
C VAL A 42 -5.66 0.74 2.36
N GLN A 43 -6.36 0.81 1.23
CA GLN A 43 -7.35 -0.18 0.81
C GLN A 43 -7.26 -0.36 -0.69
N SER A 44 -7.47 -1.57 -1.20
CA SER A 44 -7.58 -1.74 -2.65
C SER A 44 -8.98 -1.41 -3.14
N ALA A 45 -9.06 -0.83 -4.34
CA ALA A 45 -10.32 -0.62 -5.03
C ALA A 45 -10.92 -1.92 -5.61
N ALA A 46 -10.13 -2.99 -5.71
CA ALA A 46 -10.54 -4.24 -6.35
C ALA A 46 -10.14 -5.47 -5.53
N ALA A 47 -10.93 -6.54 -5.63
CA ALA A 47 -10.65 -7.80 -4.94
C ALA A 47 -9.45 -8.58 -5.51
N ASN A 48 -9.05 -8.27 -6.75
CA ASN A 48 -7.99 -8.98 -7.46
C ASN A 48 -7.08 -8.01 -8.21
N LEU A 49 -5.80 -8.37 -8.34
CA LEU A 49 -4.94 -7.87 -9.40
C LEU A 49 -5.29 -8.61 -10.71
N VAL A 50 -5.40 -7.86 -11.79
CA VAL A 50 -5.81 -8.37 -13.11
C VAL A 50 -4.66 -8.29 -14.10
N GLY A 51 -4.47 -9.35 -14.89
CA GLY A 51 -3.51 -9.39 -15.99
C GLY A 51 -3.90 -8.44 -17.13
N THR A 52 -3.01 -8.27 -18.09
CA THR A 52 -3.22 -7.40 -19.26
C THR A 52 -3.69 -8.20 -20.48
N GLY A 53 -4.30 -7.49 -21.44
CA GLY A 53 -4.67 -8.07 -22.73
C GLY A 53 -5.65 -9.25 -22.61
N SER A 54 -5.28 -10.39 -23.22
CA SER A 54 -6.11 -11.62 -23.23
C SER A 54 -5.85 -12.54 -22.03
N ASN A 55 -5.00 -12.15 -21.07
CA ASN A 55 -4.72 -12.98 -19.91
C ASN A 55 -5.87 -12.91 -18.90
N THR A 56 -6.55 -14.04 -18.69
CA THR A 56 -7.70 -14.14 -17.77
C THR A 56 -7.32 -14.57 -16.36
N ASN A 57 -6.03 -14.80 -16.07
CA ASN A 57 -5.60 -15.09 -14.70
C ASN A 57 -5.79 -13.85 -13.80
N THR A 58 -6.06 -14.11 -12.53
CA THR A 58 -6.18 -13.07 -11.50
C THR A 58 -5.43 -13.49 -10.25
N ILE A 59 -4.93 -12.51 -9.50
CA ILE A 59 -4.27 -12.74 -8.21
C ILE A 59 -5.14 -12.08 -7.13
N PRO A 60 -5.60 -12.79 -6.08
CA PRO A 60 -6.33 -12.18 -4.98
C PRO A 60 -5.53 -11.05 -4.34
N ILE A 61 -6.17 -9.92 -4.03
CA ILE A 61 -5.47 -8.75 -3.47
C ILE A 61 -4.79 -9.06 -2.13
N ALA A 62 -5.31 -10.02 -1.37
CA ALA A 62 -4.73 -10.50 -0.12
C ALA A 62 -3.31 -11.11 -0.30
N ALA A 63 -2.91 -11.48 -1.52
CA ALA A 63 -1.54 -11.88 -1.82
C ALA A 63 -0.56 -10.71 -1.74
N LEU A 64 -1.02 -9.48 -2.02
CA LEU A 64 -0.24 -8.26 -1.82
C LEU A 64 -0.37 -7.81 -0.37
N GLN A 65 0.77 -7.64 0.28
CA GLN A 65 0.85 -7.29 1.69
C GLN A 65 1.60 -5.98 1.86
N VAL A 66 1.21 -5.20 2.87
CA VAL A 66 1.75 -3.88 3.15
C VAL A 66 2.21 -3.77 4.59
N ARG A 67 3.18 -2.89 4.84
CA ARG A 67 3.52 -2.40 6.18
C ARG A 67 4.05 -0.97 6.08
N GLU A 68 4.06 -0.26 7.20
CA GLU A 68 4.90 0.92 7.33
C GLU A 68 6.38 0.55 7.12
N THR A 69 7.16 1.38 6.44
CA THR A 69 8.60 1.14 6.30
C THR A 69 9.25 1.08 7.68
N SER A 70 10.10 0.08 7.89
CA SER A 70 10.67 -0.27 9.21
C SER A 70 9.69 -0.90 10.21
N GLY A 71 8.42 -1.08 9.83
CA GLY A 71 7.45 -1.87 10.60
C GLY A 71 7.80 -3.36 10.63
N VAL A 72 7.29 -4.06 11.65
CA VAL A 72 7.65 -5.47 11.90
C VAL A 72 6.88 -6.43 10.98
N ALA A 73 5.55 -6.32 10.94
CA ALA A 73 4.69 -7.30 10.29
C ALA A 73 4.05 -6.77 9.01
N PHE A 74 4.06 -7.60 7.96
CA PHE A 74 3.27 -7.37 6.75
C PHE A 74 1.82 -7.81 6.96
N THR A 75 0.88 -6.95 6.60
CA THR A 75 -0.56 -7.22 6.66
C THR A 75 -1.11 -7.39 5.24
N PRO A 76 -1.88 -8.45 4.95
CA PRO A 76 -2.57 -8.59 3.67
C PRO A 76 -3.49 -7.41 3.37
N LEU A 77 -3.49 -6.95 2.13
CA LEU A 77 -4.45 -5.95 1.68
C LEU A 77 -5.85 -6.55 1.53
N SER A 78 -6.85 -5.66 1.55
CA SER A 78 -8.25 -6.01 1.35
C SER A 78 -8.95 -4.94 0.52
N ASN A 79 -9.98 -5.35 -0.21
CA ASN A 79 -10.91 -4.43 -0.86
C ASN A 79 -12.16 -4.14 -0.02
N ALA A 80 -12.32 -4.83 1.12
CA ALA A 80 -13.47 -4.68 2.02
C ALA A 80 -13.11 -3.99 3.34
N ALA A 81 -11.84 -4.07 3.77
CA ALA A 81 -11.36 -3.45 5.01
C ALA A 81 -10.10 -2.61 4.73
N ALA A 82 -10.07 -1.40 5.26
CA ALA A 82 -8.88 -0.56 5.20
C ALA A 82 -7.82 -1.05 6.19
N VAL A 83 -6.57 -1.07 5.75
CA VAL A 83 -5.41 -1.49 6.56
C VAL A 83 -4.71 -0.23 7.10
N PRO A 84 -4.61 -0.03 8.42
CA PRO A 84 -3.82 1.05 8.98
C PRO A 84 -2.33 0.80 8.70
N VAL A 85 -1.66 1.82 8.15
CA VAL A 85 -0.24 1.78 7.79
C VAL A 85 0.58 2.88 8.46
N HIS A 86 -0.08 3.77 9.20
CA HIS A 86 0.55 4.73 10.09
C HIS A 86 -0.47 5.23 11.11
N ALA A 87 -0.02 5.54 12.32
CA ALA A 87 -0.82 6.22 13.33
C ALA A 87 0.08 7.12 14.19
N GLN A 88 -0.38 8.33 14.43
CA GLN A 88 0.29 9.32 15.25
C GLN A 88 -0.73 10.02 16.15
N LEU A 89 -0.37 10.24 17.41
CA LEU A 89 -1.25 10.84 18.43
C LEU A 89 -1.00 12.35 18.63
N THR A 90 -0.22 12.95 17.73
CA THR A 90 0.17 14.37 17.77
C THR A 90 0.02 14.99 16.38
N PRO A 91 -0.09 16.34 16.29
CA PRO A 91 0.05 17.03 15.02
C PRO A 91 1.30 16.58 14.24
N SER A 92 1.28 16.74 12.93
CA SER A 92 2.48 16.56 12.12
C SER A 92 3.50 17.67 12.39
N GLY A 93 4.73 17.48 11.91
CA GLY A 93 5.69 18.57 11.80
C GLY A 93 5.19 19.73 10.93
N ALA A 94 5.82 20.90 11.05
CA ALA A 94 5.43 22.11 10.30
C ALA A 94 5.53 21.94 8.76
N SER A 95 6.43 21.07 8.29
CA SER A 95 6.56 20.66 6.88
C SER A 95 5.69 19.45 6.50
N GLY A 96 4.97 18.88 7.46
CA GLY A 96 4.36 17.56 7.38
C GLY A 96 5.33 16.45 7.77
N ASP A 97 4.79 15.23 7.84
CA ASP A 97 5.51 14.01 8.14
C ASP A 97 5.68 13.18 6.86
N SER A 98 6.93 12.84 6.56
CA SER A 98 7.27 11.97 5.44
C SER A 98 7.11 10.51 5.85
N LEU A 99 6.16 9.83 5.20
CA LEU A 99 5.84 8.43 5.47
C LEU A 99 6.18 7.59 4.25
N SER A 100 6.53 6.32 4.48
CA SER A 100 6.65 5.34 3.41
C SER A 100 6.15 3.97 3.81
N ASN A 101 5.77 3.17 2.83
CA ASN A 101 5.32 1.81 3.01
C ASN A 101 6.14 0.82 2.18
N ASP A 102 6.37 -0.34 2.77
CA ASP A 102 6.94 -1.49 2.08
C ASP A 102 5.82 -2.40 1.59
N TYR A 103 6.07 -3.09 0.49
CA TYR A 103 5.14 -4.04 -0.10
C TYR A 103 5.81 -5.38 -0.34
N ARG A 104 5.06 -6.45 -0.12
CA ARG A 104 5.52 -7.82 -0.35
C ARG A 104 4.45 -8.64 -1.04
N VAL A 105 4.87 -9.55 -1.91
CA VAL A 105 4.00 -10.54 -2.54
C VAL A 105 4.79 -11.83 -2.75
N THR A 106 4.14 -12.97 -2.52
CA THR A 106 4.62 -14.26 -3.04
C THR A 106 3.97 -14.45 -4.40
N ILE A 107 4.78 -14.48 -5.46
CA ILE A 107 4.28 -14.54 -6.84
C ILE A 107 3.58 -15.89 -7.06
N PRO A 108 2.28 -15.92 -7.36
CA PRO A 108 1.58 -17.18 -7.59
C PRO A 108 1.96 -17.79 -8.94
N PHE A 109 1.65 -19.07 -9.11
CA PHE A 109 1.81 -19.76 -10.39
C PHE A 109 0.66 -19.41 -11.34
N VAL A 110 0.83 -18.30 -12.06
CA VAL A 110 -0.10 -17.78 -13.09
C VAL A 110 0.68 -17.47 -14.38
N ASN A 111 0.00 -17.21 -15.49
CA ASN A 111 0.68 -16.82 -16.73
C ASN A 111 1.58 -15.59 -16.49
N ALA A 112 2.76 -15.58 -17.12
CA ALA A 112 3.70 -14.47 -17.01
C ALA A 112 3.09 -13.20 -17.61
N ASP A 113 2.91 -12.17 -16.77
CA ASP A 113 2.25 -10.92 -17.14
C ASP A 113 2.43 -9.87 -16.03
N THR A 114 1.99 -8.64 -16.28
CA THR A 114 1.81 -7.60 -15.26
C THR A 114 0.39 -7.65 -14.71
N TYR A 115 0.27 -7.93 -13.41
CA TYR A 115 -1.02 -7.92 -12.72
C TYR A 115 -1.18 -6.62 -11.94
N SER A 116 -2.24 -5.86 -12.20
CA SER A 116 -2.43 -4.51 -11.64
C SER A 116 -3.72 -4.38 -10.83
N ALA A 117 -3.70 -3.54 -9.81
CA ALA A 117 -4.87 -3.06 -9.08
C ALA A 117 -4.61 -1.63 -8.58
N GLN A 118 -5.69 -0.88 -8.32
CA GLN A 118 -5.60 0.44 -7.70
C GLN A 118 -5.63 0.33 -6.17
N LEU A 119 -4.77 1.11 -5.51
CA LEU A 119 -4.76 1.28 -4.06
C LEU A 119 -5.16 2.71 -3.71
N ASN A 120 -6.05 2.85 -2.75
CA ASN A 120 -6.52 4.12 -2.22
C ASN A 120 -5.88 4.36 -0.87
N TYR A 121 -5.27 5.53 -0.72
CA TYR A 121 -4.69 6.01 0.52
C TYR A 121 -5.56 7.10 1.12
N VAL A 122 -5.87 6.97 2.40
CA VAL A 122 -6.69 7.94 3.14
C VAL A 122 -5.95 8.32 4.42
N ALA A 123 -5.62 9.60 4.54
CA ALA A 123 -5.31 10.20 5.83
C ALA A 123 -6.62 10.65 6.49
N ALA A 124 -6.76 10.39 7.78
CA ALA A 124 -7.88 10.83 8.60
C ALA A 124 -7.36 11.34 9.94
N THR A 125 -7.95 12.42 10.45
CA THR A 125 -7.69 12.84 11.83
C THR A 125 -8.26 11.84 12.82
N THR A 126 -7.57 11.63 13.93
CA THR A 126 -8.01 10.73 15.02
C THR A 126 -9.09 11.36 15.89
#